data_AF-A0A8J4DX49-F1
#
_entry.id   AF-A0A8J4DX49-F1
#
_cell.length_a   1.000
_cell.length_b   1.000
_cell.length_c   1.000
_cell.angle_alpha   90.00
_cell.angle_beta   90.00
_cell.angle_gamma   90.00
#
_symmetry.space_group_name_H-M   'P 1'
#
loop_
_entity.id
_entity.type
_entity.pdbx_description
1 polymer ?
#
loop_
_entity_poly.entity_id
_entity_poly.type
_entity_poly.pdbx_seq_one_letter_code
_entity_poly.pdbx_strand_id
1 'polypeptide(L)'
;MARTGQHDAVLASERLRQRRRNRALQRSRRAANPTQYLLSPRQQRRADRRAAAGLAPVQVTVPGGSRQANTAGVPTGAYRRDDLSNTYRRLRGQAAVDGAAHTAAGRTRARTFAAAVVAVHGPDLTVEDSDIRAWARHWGRGIHAFTPGMLLQALRHETTAVTLHRHNRHPGTGLVRAGTRHTAWTQHCLCGRREPKSLGQRRHECPACGLTGDRDLVAALIGAHTVFTDTAQPSSARIDWAAAHQTLDRYGVQAIRQGLQGALTESTGTHRPDRHHTGARPRRPQRSLLPTSPTGRTRRCQRARRTTGMSHDPTPPGTGSWPVPSTTPDETRTAPAAGTTPERRDAHPGLLTKPDTKPDLFNRP
;
A
#
# COMPACT_ATOMS: atom_id res chain seq x y z
N MET A 1 -10.14 -21.16 6.32
CA MET A 1 -10.25 -20.04 7.29
C MET A 1 -9.04 -19.87 8.23
N ALA A 2 -8.08 -20.80 8.34
CA ALA A 2 -6.95 -20.68 9.28
C ALA A 2 -5.76 -19.78 8.83
N ARG A 3 -5.65 -19.43 7.54
CA ARG A 3 -4.48 -18.71 6.98
C ARG A 3 -4.51 -17.18 7.20
N THR A 4 -5.68 -16.59 7.43
CA THR A 4 -5.83 -15.15 7.71
C THR A 4 -5.19 -14.76 9.04
N GLY A 5 -5.36 -15.58 10.08
CA GLY A 5 -4.78 -15.32 11.41
C GLY A 5 -3.25 -15.27 11.45
N GLN A 6 -2.57 -16.11 10.66
CA GLN A 6 -1.10 -16.10 10.58
C GLN A 6 -0.57 -14.85 9.87
N HIS A 7 -1.23 -14.44 8.78
CA HIS A 7 -0.88 -13.21 8.06
C HIS A 7 -1.10 -11.97 8.92
N ASP A 8 -2.23 -11.91 9.63
CA ASP A 8 -2.54 -10.80 10.54
C ASP A 8 -1.56 -10.71 11.71
N ALA A 9 -1.11 -11.85 12.25
CA ALA A 9 -0.08 -11.90 13.28
C ALA A 9 1.28 -11.36 12.81
N VAL A 10 1.68 -11.69 11.56
CA VAL A 10 2.91 -11.15 10.96
C VAL A 10 2.82 -9.63 10.79
N LEU A 11 1.72 -9.13 10.23
CA LEU A 11 1.48 -7.69 10.07
C LEU A 11 1.45 -6.95 11.41
N ALA A 12 0.82 -7.54 12.43
CA ALA A 12 0.81 -6.99 13.78
C ALA A 12 2.22 -6.91 14.37
N SER A 13 3.03 -7.96 14.21
CA SER A 13 4.43 -7.98 14.66
C SER A 13 5.27 -6.92 13.96
N GLU A 14 5.11 -6.74 12.66
CA GLU A 14 5.77 -5.67 11.90
C GLU A 14 5.38 -4.27 12.37
N ARG A 15 4.08 -4.02 12.59
CA ARG A 15 3.59 -2.76 13.16
C ARG A 15 4.19 -2.49 14.53
N LEU A 16 4.31 -3.51 15.39
CA LEU A 16 4.95 -3.39 16.69
C LEU A 16 6.45 -3.06 16.56
N ARG A 17 7.18 -3.76 15.67
CA ARG A 17 8.59 -3.47 15.37
C ARG A 17 8.76 -2.03 14.88
N GLN A 18 7.91 -1.56 13.98
CA GLN A 18 7.94 -0.18 13.48
C GLN A 18 7.68 0.84 14.59
N ARG A 19 6.67 0.60 15.44
CA ARG A 19 6.39 1.44 16.60
C ARG A 19 7.58 1.51 17.56
N ARG A 20 8.24 0.37 17.82
CA ARG A 20 9.45 0.32 18.67
C ARG A 20 10.61 1.13 18.07
N ARG A 21 10.85 1.02 16.76
CA ARG A 21 11.85 1.83 16.04
C ARG A 21 11.55 3.32 16.11
N ASN A 22 10.31 3.72 15.82
CA ASN A 22 9.89 5.12 15.90
C ASN A 22 10.04 5.68 17.33
N ARG A 23 9.70 4.90 18.36
CA ARG A 23 9.93 5.28 19.76
C ARG A 23 11.41 5.41 20.07
N ALA A 24 12.27 4.53 19.56
CA ALA A 24 13.72 4.62 19.76
C ALA A 24 14.30 5.89 19.12
N LEU A 25 13.88 6.22 17.89
CA LEU A 25 14.23 7.46 17.20
C LEU A 25 13.81 8.69 18.01
N GLN A 26 12.56 8.72 18.47
CA GLN A 26 12.03 9.82 19.28
C GLN A 26 12.77 9.96 20.61
N ARG A 27 13.04 8.85 21.32
CA ARG A 27 13.83 8.89 22.55
C ARG A 27 15.24 9.43 22.32
N SER A 28 15.92 8.96 21.28
CA SER A 28 17.28 9.42 20.95
C SER A 28 17.33 10.89 20.60
N ARG A 29 16.32 11.40 19.87
CA ARG A 29 16.18 12.83 19.57
C ARG A 29 15.94 13.66 20.83
N ARG A 30 15.01 13.24 21.69
CA ARG A 30 14.69 13.93 22.96
C ARG A 30 15.88 13.96 23.91
N ALA A 31 16.65 12.87 23.98
CA ALA A 31 17.85 12.79 24.78
C ALA A 31 18.92 13.82 24.37
N ALA A 32 19.03 14.09 23.06
CA ALA A 32 19.97 15.08 22.53
C ALA A 32 19.45 16.52 22.63
N ASN A 33 18.15 16.73 22.89
CA ASN A 33 17.52 18.05 22.91
C ASN A 33 16.60 18.22 24.14
N PRO A 34 17.05 17.95 25.38
CA PRO A 34 16.16 17.84 26.53
C PRO A 34 15.43 19.16 26.84
N THR A 35 16.07 20.31 26.62
CA THR A 35 15.49 21.64 26.87
C THR A 35 14.28 21.97 25.99
N GLN A 36 14.12 21.28 24.86
CA GLN A 36 13.02 21.54 23.92
C GLN A 36 11.75 20.73 24.23
N TYR A 37 11.78 19.84 25.22
CA TYR A 37 10.66 18.96 25.55
C TYR A 37 10.23 19.14 26.99
N LEU A 38 8.92 19.05 27.21
CA LEU A 38 8.33 19.06 28.55
C LEU A 38 8.57 17.72 29.25
N LEU A 39 8.52 17.74 30.58
CA LEU A 39 8.44 16.52 31.37
C LEU A 39 7.09 15.83 31.11
N SER A 40 7.09 14.50 31.13
CA SER A 40 5.82 13.76 31.13
C SER A 40 5.08 13.99 32.45
N PRO A 41 3.74 13.82 32.50
CA PRO A 41 2.98 13.97 33.74
C PRO A 41 3.51 13.11 34.90
N ARG A 42 4.05 11.92 34.60
CA ARG A 42 4.68 11.05 35.61
C ARG A 42 6.03 11.60 36.10
N GLN A 43 6.83 12.19 35.21
CA GLN A 43 8.09 12.84 35.58
C GLN A 43 7.84 14.11 36.40
N GLN A 44 6.84 14.91 36.03
CA GLN A 44 6.44 16.10 36.77
C GLN A 44 5.99 15.73 38.19
N ARG A 45 5.00 14.83 38.32
CA ARG A 45 4.54 14.34 39.64
C ARG A 45 5.67 13.78 40.51
N ARG A 46 6.70 13.20 39.91
CA ARG A 46 7.87 12.71 40.66
C ARG A 46 8.75 13.87 41.12
N ALA A 47 8.97 14.88 40.28
CA ALA A 47 9.70 16.08 40.64
C ALA A 47 8.98 16.83 41.78
N ASP A 48 7.66 17.00 41.67
CA ASP A 48 6.84 17.69 42.68
C ASP A 48 6.90 16.97 44.03
N ARG A 49 6.73 15.64 44.05
CA ARG A 49 6.86 14.85 45.28
C ARG A 49 8.24 14.96 45.94
N ARG A 50 9.29 15.09 45.14
CA ARG A 50 10.65 15.25 45.67
C ARG A 50 10.86 16.64 46.24
N ALA A 51 10.38 17.67 45.54
CA ALA A 51 10.43 19.05 46.01
C ALA A 51 9.67 19.22 47.33
N ALA A 52 8.47 18.64 47.44
CA ALA A 52 7.69 18.63 48.67
C ALA A 52 8.40 17.92 49.84
N ALA A 53 9.27 16.96 49.54
CA ALA A 53 10.08 16.24 50.53
C ALA A 53 11.44 16.92 50.81
N GLY A 54 11.70 18.13 50.28
CA GLY A 54 12.98 18.83 50.43
C GLY A 54 14.15 18.14 49.71
N LEU A 55 13.88 17.20 48.81
CA LEU A 55 14.91 16.44 48.10
C LEU A 55 15.33 17.14 46.80
N ALA A 56 16.63 17.10 46.50
CA ALA A 56 17.17 17.65 45.26
C ALA A 56 16.47 17.06 44.00
N PRO A 57 16.28 17.88 42.95
CA PRO A 57 15.64 17.44 41.71
C PRO A 57 16.49 16.38 41.01
N VAL A 58 15.82 15.34 40.48
CA VAL A 58 16.50 14.31 39.67
C VAL A 58 16.69 14.87 38.27
N GLN A 59 17.94 14.89 37.80
CA GLN A 59 18.25 15.25 36.42
C GLN A 59 17.57 14.27 35.46
N VAL A 60 16.68 14.77 34.60
CA VAL A 60 15.98 13.97 33.60
C VAL A 60 16.74 14.05 32.29
N THR A 61 17.40 12.96 31.90
CA THR A 61 18.18 12.90 30.65
C THR A 61 17.30 12.76 29.40
N VAL A 62 16.11 12.18 29.53
CA VAL A 62 15.17 12.00 28.40
C VAL A 62 13.76 12.43 28.81
N PRO A 63 13.33 13.65 28.47
CA PRO A 63 11.98 14.11 28.76
C PRO A 63 10.92 13.28 28.02
N GLY A 64 9.86 12.89 28.73
CA GLY A 64 8.78 12.06 28.21
C GLY A 64 7.60 12.85 27.61
N GLY A 65 7.53 14.16 27.83
CA GLY A 65 6.40 15.00 27.44
C GLY A 65 6.36 15.36 25.96
N SER A 66 5.42 16.24 25.62
CA SER A 66 5.35 16.90 24.31
C SER A 66 6.52 17.85 24.13
N ARG A 67 6.74 18.28 22.88
CA ARG A 67 7.67 19.36 22.59
C ARG A 67 7.09 20.66 23.12
N GLN A 68 7.94 21.57 23.60
CA GLN A 68 7.51 22.91 23.95
C GLN A 68 6.93 23.61 22.71
N ALA A 69 5.79 24.25 22.90
CA ALA A 69 5.06 24.96 21.87
C ALA A 69 4.55 26.29 22.43
N ASN A 70 4.36 27.27 21.55
CA ASN A 70 3.75 28.55 21.92
C ASN A 70 2.24 28.38 22.17
N THR A 71 1.57 29.48 22.53
CA THR A 71 0.11 29.50 22.76
C THR A 71 -0.71 29.07 21.52
N ALA A 72 -0.16 29.24 20.32
CA ALA A 72 -0.75 28.78 19.06
C ALA A 72 -0.47 27.29 18.75
N GLY A 73 0.17 26.54 19.65
CA GLY A 73 0.52 25.13 19.46
C GLY A 73 1.69 24.87 18.49
N VAL A 74 2.38 25.93 18.03
CA VAL A 74 3.54 25.83 17.14
C VAL A 74 4.80 25.54 17.97
N PRO A 75 5.62 24.54 17.60
CA PRO A 75 6.87 24.27 18.30
C PRO A 75 7.78 25.49 18.38
N THR A 76 8.29 25.80 19.58
CA THR A 76 9.19 26.94 19.82
C THR A 76 10.53 26.79 19.10
N GLY A 77 10.98 25.55 18.91
CA GLY A 77 12.10 25.18 18.02
C GLY A 77 11.61 24.44 16.78
N ALA A 78 12.27 24.64 15.63
CA ALA A 78 12.00 23.84 14.43
C ALA A 78 12.75 22.50 14.49
N TYR A 79 12.11 21.38 14.09
CA TYR A 79 12.73 20.03 14.14
C TYR A 79 14.02 19.87 13.32
N ARG A 80 14.23 20.76 12.34
CA ARG A 80 15.44 20.78 11.51
C ARG A 80 16.66 21.36 12.22
N ARG A 81 16.45 22.08 13.34
CA ARG A 81 17.49 22.66 14.20
C ARG A 81 17.82 21.78 15.41
N ASP A 82 17.23 20.58 15.49
CA ASP A 82 17.52 19.62 16.56
C ASP A 82 18.95 19.09 16.40
N ASP A 83 19.69 18.99 17.51
CA ASP A 83 20.95 18.27 17.55
C ASP A 83 20.69 16.77 17.43
N LEU A 84 21.27 16.15 16.40
CA LEU A 84 21.06 14.74 16.10
C LEU A 84 22.26 13.90 16.50
N SER A 85 22.11 13.12 17.58
CA SER A 85 23.15 12.18 18.03
C SER A 85 23.52 11.14 16.97
N ASN A 86 24.74 10.59 17.06
CA ASN A 86 25.20 9.49 16.20
C ASN A 86 24.25 8.28 16.26
N THR A 87 23.69 7.98 17.44
CA THR A 87 22.68 6.94 17.61
C THR A 87 21.43 7.22 16.79
N TYR A 88 20.90 8.45 16.80
CA TYR A 88 19.75 8.83 15.98
C TYR A 88 20.04 8.67 14.49
N ARG A 89 21.18 9.17 14.02
CA ARG A 89 21.61 9.07 12.62
C ARG A 89 21.73 7.62 12.17
N ARG A 90 22.37 6.76 12.97
CA ARG A 90 22.49 5.31 12.73
C ARG A 90 21.11 4.64 12.64
N LEU A 91 20.22 4.90 13.61
CA LEU A 91 18.87 4.33 13.61
C LEU A 91 18.04 4.78 12.40
N ARG A 92 18.19 6.04 11.96
CA ARG A 92 17.56 6.53 10.73
C ARG A 92 18.13 5.85 9.49
N GLY A 93 19.45 5.71 9.41
CA GLY A 93 20.13 4.99 8.33
C GLY A 93 19.63 3.55 8.22
N GLN A 94 19.57 2.82 9.34
CA GLN A 94 19.02 1.46 9.39
C GLN A 94 17.57 1.42 8.88
N ALA A 95 16.71 2.33 9.33
CA ALA A 95 15.32 2.39 8.89
C ALA A 95 15.19 2.69 7.38
N ALA A 96 16.10 3.49 6.82
CA ALA A 96 16.14 3.77 5.39
C ALA A 96 16.56 2.53 4.59
N VAL A 97 17.60 1.82 5.03
CA VAL A 97 18.05 0.55 4.42
C VAL A 97 16.94 -0.49 4.46
N ASP A 98 16.28 -0.67 5.61
CA ASP A 98 15.16 -1.61 5.76
C ASP A 98 14.01 -1.26 4.80
N GLY A 99 13.67 0.03 4.66
CA GLY A 99 12.65 0.51 3.73
C GLY A 99 13.01 0.28 2.26
N ALA A 100 14.27 0.51 1.89
CA ALA A 100 14.78 0.24 0.56
C ALA A 100 14.74 -1.26 0.23
N ALA A 101 15.18 -2.12 1.16
CA ALA A 101 15.12 -3.56 1.03
C ALA A 101 13.67 -4.06 0.87
N HIS A 102 12.73 -3.56 1.67
CA HIS A 102 11.31 -3.89 1.55
C HIS A 102 10.74 -3.51 0.17
N THR A 103 11.10 -2.32 -0.33
CA THR A 103 10.69 -1.83 -1.65
C THR A 103 11.30 -2.67 -2.78
N ALA A 104 12.57 -3.04 -2.67
CA ALA A 104 13.25 -3.92 -3.63
C ALA A 104 12.62 -5.33 -3.67
N ALA A 105 12.30 -5.90 -2.51
CA ALA A 105 11.59 -7.17 -2.42
C ALA A 105 10.18 -7.08 -3.03
N GLY A 106 9.46 -5.98 -2.81
CA GLY A 106 8.17 -5.68 -3.46
C GLY A 106 8.29 -5.67 -4.99
N ARG A 107 9.25 -4.92 -5.54
CA ARG A 107 9.50 -4.87 -6.99
C ARG A 107 9.87 -6.22 -7.57
N THR A 108 10.71 -6.99 -6.88
CA THR A 108 11.11 -8.34 -7.32
C THR A 108 9.90 -9.26 -7.41
N ARG A 109 9.08 -9.32 -6.36
CA ARG A 109 7.83 -10.11 -6.37
C ARG A 109 6.89 -9.69 -7.50
N ALA A 110 6.72 -8.38 -7.71
CA ALA A 110 5.88 -7.85 -8.78
C ALA A 110 6.39 -8.28 -10.18
N ARG A 111 7.70 -8.22 -10.42
CA ARG A 111 8.33 -8.68 -11.68
C ARG A 111 8.18 -10.18 -11.88
N THR A 112 8.50 -10.99 -10.86
CA THR A 112 8.34 -12.45 -10.95
C THR A 112 6.90 -12.84 -11.26
N PHE A 113 5.93 -12.22 -10.59
CA PHE A 113 4.52 -12.48 -10.85
C PHE A 113 4.10 -12.00 -12.26
N ALA A 114 4.52 -10.81 -12.68
CA ALA A 114 4.22 -10.29 -14.01
C ALA A 114 4.78 -11.18 -15.12
N ALA A 115 6.03 -11.65 -14.98
CA ALA A 115 6.64 -12.57 -15.93
C ALA A 115 5.87 -13.89 -16.01
N ALA A 116 5.44 -14.45 -14.87
CA ALA A 116 4.62 -15.66 -14.84
C ALA A 116 3.26 -15.46 -15.53
N VAL A 117 2.56 -14.35 -15.27
CA VAL A 117 1.29 -14.02 -15.93
C VAL A 117 1.48 -13.90 -17.45
N VAL A 118 2.49 -13.15 -17.89
CA VAL A 118 2.74 -12.93 -19.32
C VAL A 118 3.19 -14.22 -20.02
N ALA A 119 3.95 -15.09 -19.34
CA ALA A 119 4.36 -16.38 -19.88
C ALA A 119 3.16 -17.33 -20.10
N VAL A 120 2.18 -17.32 -19.20
CA VAL A 120 0.99 -18.20 -19.28
C VAL A 120 -0.07 -17.64 -20.22
N HIS A 121 -0.38 -16.34 -20.11
CA HIS A 121 -1.54 -15.73 -20.77
C HIS A 121 -1.18 -14.89 -22.00
N GLY A 122 0.11 -14.69 -22.26
CA GLY A 122 0.59 -13.79 -23.30
C GLY A 122 0.63 -12.32 -22.85
N PRO A 123 1.10 -11.42 -23.74
CA PRO A 123 1.35 -10.03 -23.38
C PRO A 123 0.10 -9.14 -23.49
N ASP A 124 -0.99 -9.62 -24.08
CA ASP A 124 -2.19 -8.84 -24.36
C ASP A 124 -3.13 -8.93 -23.16
N LEU A 125 -2.98 -7.98 -22.25
CA LEU A 125 -3.60 -8.00 -20.92
C LEU A 125 -4.50 -6.77 -20.73
N THR A 126 -5.71 -7.01 -20.22
CA THR A 126 -6.66 -5.94 -19.89
C THR A 126 -6.83 -5.85 -18.37
N VAL A 127 -6.71 -4.64 -17.81
CA VAL A 127 -6.95 -4.38 -16.37
C VAL A 127 -7.92 -3.23 -16.18
N GLU A 128 -8.59 -3.17 -15.03
CA GLU A 128 -9.42 -2.03 -14.67
C GLU A 128 -8.58 -0.76 -14.45
N ASP A 129 -9.02 0.37 -15.02
CA ASP A 129 -8.47 1.69 -14.71
C ASP A 129 -8.99 2.19 -13.36
N SER A 130 -8.43 1.62 -12.31
CA SER A 130 -8.76 1.97 -10.93
C SER A 130 -8.02 3.24 -10.48
N ASP A 131 -8.77 4.19 -9.90
CA ASP A 131 -8.19 5.38 -9.30
C ASP A 131 -7.55 5.06 -7.94
N ILE A 132 -6.22 4.94 -7.93
CA ILE A 132 -5.42 4.73 -6.72
C ILE A 132 -5.66 5.84 -5.68
N ARG A 133 -5.99 7.07 -6.09
CA ARG A 133 -6.32 8.16 -5.16
C ARG A 133 -7.64 7.88 -4.45
N ALA A 134 -8.64 7.41 -5.19
CA ALA A 134 -9.91 6.97 -4.60
C ALA A 134 -9.68 5.84 -3.59
N TRP A 135 -8.84 4.86 -3.92
CA TRP A 135 -8.48 3.78 -3.01
C TRP A 135 -7.75 4.29 -1.76
N ALA A 136 -6.82 5.23 -1.91
CA ALA A 136 -6.10 5.83 -0.80
C ALA A 136 -7.01 6.62 0.16
N ARG A 137 -8.11 7.22 -0.32
CA ARG A 137 -9.12 7.85 0.55
C ARG A 137 -9.84 6.82 1.43
N HIS A 138 -10.16 5.65 0.90
CA HIS A 138 -10.88 4.62 1.64
C HIS A 138 -10.00 3.82 2.60
N TRP A 139 -8.76 3.52 2.21
CA TRP A 139 -7.86 2.64 2.98
C TRP A 139 -6.67 3.36 3.62
N GLY A 140 -6.51 4.67 3.38
CA GLY A 140 -5.43 5.48 3.90
C GLY A 140 -4.05 4.92 3.51
N ARG A 141 -3.10 5.00 4.44
CA ARG A 141 -1.73 4.46 4.25
C ARG A 141 -1.70 2.93 4.13
N GLY A 142 -2.79 2.24 4.47
CA GLY A 142 -2.90 0.78 4.35
C GLY A 142 -2.74 0.30 2.92
N ILE A 143 -3.09 1.13 1.93
CA ILE A 143 -2.96 0.82 0.50
C ILE A 143 -1.52 0.48 0.09
N HIS A 144 -0.51 1.02 0.78
CA HIS A 144 0.90 0.74 0.50
C HIS A 144 1.27 -0.73 0.67
N ALA A 145 0.55 -1.47 1.52
CA ALA A 145 0.81 -2.89 1.73
C ALA A 145 0.37 -3.75 0.52
N PHE A 146 -0.53 -3.25 -0.32
CA PHE A 146 -1.11 -3.98 -1.45
C PHE A 146 -1.18 -3.11 -2.72
N THR A 147 -0.32 -2.09 -2.83
CA THR A 147 -0.45 -1.10 -3.91
C THR A 147 -0.29 -1.78 -5.26
N PRO A 148 -1.32 -1.76 -6.12
CA PRO A 148 -1.26 -2.42 -7.42
C PRO A 148 -0.24 -1.75 -8.35
N GLY A 149 0.16 -0.51 -8.07
CA GLY A 149 1.08 0.26 -8.91
C GLY A 149 2.40 -0.44 -9.23
N MET A 150 3.02 -1.14 -8.27
CA MET A 150 4.25 -1.90 -8.55
C MET A 150 3.99 -3.07 -9.50
N LEU A 151 2.87 -3.77 -9.31
CA LEU A 151 2.47 -4.89 -10.17
C LEU A 151 2.07 -4.41 -11.56
N LEU A 152 1.26 -3.35 -11.67
CA LEU A 152 0.86 -2.75 -12.95
C LEU A 152 2.07 -2.24 -13.73
N GLN A 153 3.06 -1.65 -13.06
CA GLN A 153 4.30 -1.22 -13.70
C GLN A 153 5.11 -2.43 -14.19
N ALA A 154 5.19 -3.51 -13.39
CA ALA A 154 5.87 -4.73 -13.78
C ALA A 154 5.17 -5.40 -14.99
N LEU A 155 3.85 -5.56 -14.97
CA LEU A 155 3.06 -6.06 -16.10
C LEU A 155 3.28 -5.22 -17.36
N ARG A 156 3.24 -3.89 -17.25
CA ARG A 156 3.52 -2.99 -18.38
C ARG A 156 4.92 -3.22 -18.95
N HIS A 157 5.92 -3.40 -18.09
CA HIS A 157 7.29 -3.64 -18.53
C HIS A 157 7.43 -4.98 -19.26
N GLU A 158 6.95 -6.07 -18.67
CA GLU A 158 7.03 -7.43 -19.25
C GLU A 158 6.26 -7.53 -20.58
N THR A 159 5.02 -7.02 -20.62
CA THR A 159 4.21 -6.99 -21.84
C THR A 159 4.87 -6.15 -22.95
N THR A 160 5.50 -5.02 -22.59
CA THR A 160 6.24 -4.19 -23.55
C THR A 160 7.48 -4.93 -24.08
N ALA A 161 8.25 -5.57 -23.20
CA ALA A 161 9.42 -6.34 -23.60
C ALA A 161 9.06 -7.45 -24.60
N VAL A 162 8.01 -8.23 -24.32
CA VAL A 162 7.55 -9.32 -25.20
C VAL A 162 6.99 -8.78 -26.53
N THR A 163 6.24 -7.68 -26.52
CA THR A 163 5.64 -7.12 -27.75
C THR A 163 6.66 -6.45 -28.66
N LEU A 164 7.74 -5.87 -28.13
CA LEU A 164 8.82 -5.31 -28.94
C LEU A 164 9.52 -6.35 -29.81
N HIS A 165 9.50 -7.62 -29.41
CA HIS A 165 10.10 -8.72 -30.18
C HIS A 165 9.12 -9.36 -31.20
N ARG A 166 7.88 -8.88 -31.29
CA ARG A 166 6.91 -9.37 -32.29
C ARG A 166 7.07 -8.57 -33.60
N HIS A 167 7.37 -9.26 -34.70
CA HIS A 167 7.54 -8.66 -36.03
C HIS A 167 6.29 -7.95 -36.59
N ASN A 168 5.11 -8.20 -36.03
CA ASN A 168 3.85 -7.58 -36.46
C ASN A 168 3.09 -7.00 -35.25
N ARG A 169 3.47 -5.79 -34.84
CA ARG A 169 2.86 -5.12 -33.70
C ARG A 169 1.50 -4.54 -34.07
N HIS A 170 0.43 -5.19 -33.66
CA HIS A 170 -0.92 -4.62 -33.79
C HIS A 170 -1.16 -3.50 -32.77
N PRO A 171 -1.88 -2.42 -33.15
CA PRO A 171 -2.43 -1.46 -32.20
C PRO A 171 -3.27 -2.18 -31.14
N GLY A 172 -3.09 -1.85 -29.87
CA GLY A 172 -3.77 -2.53 -28.75
C GLY A 172 -3.06 -3.75 -28.18
N THR A 173 -1.85 -4.06 -28.65
CA THR A 173 -1.00 -5.08 -28.03
C THR A 173 -0.35 -4.58 -26.73
N GLY A 174 -0.24 -5.47 -25.75
CA GLY A 174 0.33 -5.17 -24.43
C GLY A 174 -0.69 -4.97 -23.31
N LEU A 175 -0.29 -4.29 -22.23
CA LEU A 175 -1.17 -3.97 -21.10
C LEU A 175 -2.05 -2.75 -21.40
N VAL A 176 -3.37 -2.95 -21.51
CA VAL A 176 -4.38 -1.91 -21.70
C VAL A 176 -5.27 -1.74 -20.47
N ARG A 177 -5.87 -0.55 -20.32
CA ARG A 177 -6.70 -0.20 -19.16
C ARG A 177 -8.13 0.11 -19.54
N ALA A 178 -9.09 -0.59 -18.95
CA ALA A 178 -10.51 -0.39 -19.18
C ALA A 178 -11.14 0.52 -18.13
N GLY A 179 -11.85 1.56 -18.57
CA GLY A 179 -12.57 2.48 -17.68
C GLY A 179 -13.72 1.78 -16.96
N THR A 180 -13.75 1.89 -15.62
CA THR A 180 -14.66 1.12 -14.77
C THR A 180 -16.13 1.59 -14.81
N ARG A 181 -16.37 2.83 -15.25
CA ARG A 181 -17.73 3.41 -15.28
C ARG A 181 -18.68 2.71 -16.25
N HIS A 182 -18.17 2.40 -17.44
CA HIS A 182 -18.99 1.83 -18.52
C HIS A 182 -18.93 0.31 -18.54
N THR A 183 -17.78 -0.26 -18.21
CA THR A 183 -17.62 -1.72 -18.23
C THR A 183 -18.20 -2.39 -16.99
N ALA A 184 -18.05 -1.78 -15.81
CA ALA A 184 -18.55 -2.27 -14.53
C ALA A 184 -18.47 -3.80 -14.38
N TRP A 185 -17.28 -4.38 -14.64
CA TRP A 185 -17.10 -5.83 -14.82
C TRP A 185 -17.67 -6.68 -13.68
N THR A 186 -17.51 -6.20 -12.45
CA THR A 186 -18.02 -6.87 -11.24
C THR A 186 -19.55 -6.91 -11.15
N GLN A 187 -20.25 -5.99 -11.83
CA GLN A 187 -21.70 -5.88 -11.83
C GLN A 187 -22.35 -6.67 -12.97
N HIS A 188 -21.65 -6.86 -14.09
CA HIS A 188 -22.19 -7.59 -15.22
C HIS A 188 -21.98 -9.11 -15.16
N CYS A 189 -22.85 -9.85 -15.84
CA CYS A 189 -22.72 -11.27 -16.14
C CYS A 189 -22.42 -11.47 -17.64
N LEU A 190 -21.88 -12.63 -18.04
CA LEU A 190 -21.58 -12.94 -19.45
C LEU A 190 -22.82 -12.87 -20.35
N CYS A 191 -24.01 -13.14 -19.81
CA CYS A 191 -25.27 -13.00 -20.52
C CYS A 191 -25.71 -11.55 -20.76
N GLY A 192 -24.95 -10.54 -20.31
CA GLY A 192 -25.30 -9.12 -20.45
C GLY A 192 -26.12 -8.55 -19.29
N ARG A 193 -26.70 -9.41 -18.43
CA ARG A 193 -27.44 -8.95 -17.26
C ARG A 193 -26.53 -8.18 -16.30
N ARG A 194 -26.89 -6.94 -15.99
CA ARG A 194 -26.25 -6.12 -14.94
C ARG A 194 -26.99 -6.31 -13.62
N GLU A 195 -26.24 -6.67 -12.60
CA GLU A 195 -26.72 -6.76 -11.22
C GLU A 195 -25.84 -5.89 -10.33
N PRO A 196 -26.39 -4.83 -9.72
CA PRO A 196 -25.66 -4.03 -8.73
C PRO A 196 -25.16 -4.92 -7.60
N LYS A 197 -23.87 -4.83 -7.29
CA LYS A 197 -23.23 -5.59 -6.21
C LYS A 197 -22.49 -4.65 -5.28
N SER A 198 -22.59 -4.91 -3.99
CA SER A 198 -21.75 -4.26 -2.98
C SER A 198 -20.35 -4.84 -3.00
N LEU A 199 -19.36 -4.08 -2.51
CA LEU A 199 -17.97 -4.55 -2.45
C LEU A 199 -17.81 -5.81 -1.57
N GLY A 200 -18.68 -6.00 -0.58
CA GLY A 200 -18.68 -7.16 0.31
C GLY A 200 -19.21 -8.45 -0.33
N GLN A 201 -20.00 -8.36 -1.40
CA GLN A 201 -20.48 -9.53 -2.14
C GLN A 201 -19.35 -10.10 -2.99
N ARG A 202 -18.71 -11.18 -2.53
CA ARG A 202 -17.58 -11.84 -3.20
C ARG A 202 -17.98 -12.93 -4.19
N ARG A 203 -19.25 -13.32 -4.21
CA ARG A 203 -19.78 -14.32 -5.13
C ARG A 203 -20.63 -13.64 -6.20
N HIS A 204 -20.47 -14.07 -7.44
CA HIS A 204 -21.38 -13.74 -8.53
C HIS A 204 -22.48 -14.80 -8.59
N GLU A 205 -23.73 -14.36 -8.71
CA GLU A 205 -24.90 -15.20 -8.94
C GLU A 205 -25.81 -14.46 -9.91
N CYS A 206 -25.99 -15.01 -11.13
CA CYS A 206 -26.82 -14.39 -12.15
C CYS A 206 -28.22 -15.01 -12.15
N PRO A 207 -29.30 -14.24 -11.90
CA PRO A 207 -30.65 -14.77 -11.92
C PRO A 207 -31.15 -15.08 -13.34
N ALA A 208 -30.54 -14.50 -14.38
CA ALA A 208 -30.99 -14.67 -15.76
C ALA A 208 -30.46 -15.96 -16.41
N CYS A 209 -29.17 -16.27 -16.24
CA CYS A 209 -28.53 -17.44 -16.86
C CYS A 209 -28.04 -18.48 -15.86
N GLY A 210 -28.18 -18.23 -14.55
CA GLY A 210 -27.74 -19.17 -13.50
C GLY A 210 -26.22 -19.25 -13.28
N LEU A 211 -25.41 -18.42 -13.95
CA LEU A 211 -23.96 -18.40 -13.74
C LEU A 211 -23.63 -18.06 -12.30
N THR A 212 -22.82 -18.91 -11.66
CA THR A 212 -22.31 -18.70 -10.31
C THR A 212 -20.81 -18.89 -10.24
N GLY A 213 -20.11 -18.10 -9.42
CA GLY A 213 -18.66 -18.19 -9.29
C GLY A 213 -18.08 -17.11 -8.37
N ASP A 214 -16.76 -17.11 -8.18
CA ASP A 214 -16.08 -15.98 -7.54
C ASP A 214 -16.25 -14.72 -8.41
N ARG A 215 -16.61 -13.61 -7.76
CA ARG A 215 -16.90 -12.35 -8.44
C ARG A 215 -15.71 -11.86 -9.24
N ASP A 216 -14.51 -11.98 -8.71
CA ASP A 216 -13.31 -11.41 -9.32
C ASP A 216 -12.92 -12.24 -10.55
N LEU A 217 -13.19 -13.56 -10.56
CA LEU A 217 -13.02 -14.39 -11.76
C LEU A 217 -14.09 -14.15 -12.83
N VAL A 218 -15.36 -14.00 -12.46
CA VAL A 218 -16.40 -13.64 -13.43
C VAL A 218 -16.09 -12.27 -14.03
N ALA A 219 -15.63 -11.31 -13.22
CA ALA A 219 -15.20 -10.00 -13.70
C ALA A 219 -14.01 -10.09 -14.67
N ALA A 220 -13.02 -10.95 -14.40
CA ALA A 220 -11.90 -11.20 -15.32
C ALA A 220 -12.38 -11.77 -16.66
N LEU A 221 -13.34 -12.70 -16.63
CA LEU A 221 -13.93 -13.27 -17.85
C LEU A 221 -14.71 -12.20 -18.65
N ILE A 222 -15.45 -11.31 -17.99
CA ILE A 222 -16.05 -10.14 -18.66
C ILE A 222 -14.96 -9.22 -19.23
N GLY A 223 -13.87 -9.02 -18.49
CA GLY A 223 -12.73 -8.22 -18.94
C GLY A 223 -12.07 -8.75 -20.20
N ALA A 224 -12.03 -10.07 -20.39
CA ALA A 224 -11.52 -10.72 -21.59
C ALA A 224 -12.37 -10.40 -22.85
N HIS A 225 -13.64 -10.05 -22.68
CA HIS A 225 -14.53 -9.60 -23.76
C HIS A 225 -14.60 -8.07 -23.88
N THR A 226 -13.65 -7.34 -23.30
CA THR A 226 -13.61 -5.88 -23.42
C THR A 226 -12.87 -5.47 -24.69
N VAL A 227 -13.53 -4.69 -25.52
CA VAL A 227 -13.01 -4.07 -26.75
C VAL A 227 -12.80 -2.57 -26.54
N PHE A 228 -11.93 -1.98 -27.36
CA PHE A 228 -11.55 -0.58 -27.28
C PHE A 228 -11.66 0.07 -28.65
N THR A 229 -12.32 1.23 -28.72
CA THR A 229 -12.20 2.10 -29.90
C THR A 229 -10.85 2.81 -29.91
N ASP A 230 -10.32 3.15 -28.73
CA ASP A 230 -8.97 3.70 -28.56
C ASP A 230 -8.35 3.15 -27.26
N THR A 231 -7.30 2.33 -27.41
CA THR A 231 -6.60 1.67 -26.30
C THR A 231 -5.82 2.63 -25.40
N ALA A 232 -5.55 3.86 -25.86
CA ALA A 232 -4.96 4.92 -25.04
C ALA A 232 -5.99 5.63 -24.15
N GLN A 233 -7.28 5.46 -24.44
CA GLN A 233 -8.38 6.09 -23.71
C GLN A 233 -9.21 5.05 -22.95
N PRO A 234 -9.04 4.90 -21.62
CA PRO A 234 -9.79 3.91 -20.84
C PRO A 234 -11.32 4.05 -20.96
N SER A 235 -11.82 5.26 -21.14
CA SER A 235 -13.25 5.54 -21.34
C SER A 235 -13.84 4.96 -22.63
N SER A 236 -13.01 4.58 -23.59
CA SER A 236 -13.44 3.95 -24.86
C SER A 236 -13.81 2.46 -24.68
N ALA A 237 -13.46 1.85 -23.55
CA ALA A 237 -13.70 0.44 -23.28
C ALA A 237 -15.20 0.11 -23.30
N ARG A 238 -15.56 -0.95 -24.04
CA ARG A 238 -16.91 -1.51 -24.13
C ARG A 238 -16.84 -3.03 -24.03
N ILE A 239 -17.91 -3.66 -23.56
CA ILE A 239 -17.99 -5.13 -23.55
C ILE A 239 -18.57 -5.57 -24.88
N ASP A 240 -17.89 -6.50 -25.56
CA ASP A 240 -18.42 -7.22 -26.71
C ASP A 240 -19.36 -8.33 -26.22
N TRP A 241 -20.65 -8.00 -26.15
CA TRP A 241 -21.67 -8.93 -25.71
C TRP A 241 -21.86 -10.09 -26.67
N ALA A 242 -21.66 -9.89 -27.97
CA ALA A 242 -21.78 -10.97 -28.93
C ALA A 242 -20.70 -12.04 -28.69
N ALA A 243 -19.44 -11.62 -28.48
CA ALA A 243 -18.36 -12.53 -28.13
C ALA A 243 -18.55 -13.19 -26.75
N ALA A 244 -19.07 -12.45 -25.78
CA ALA A 244 -19.37 -12.99 -24.45
C ALA A 244 -20.49 -14.04 -24.48
N HIS A 245 -21.55 -13.79 -25.26
CA HIS A 245 -22.64 -14.74 -25.48
C HIS A 245 -22.16 -16.00 -26.21
N GLN A 246 -21.36 -15.85 -27.28
CA GLN A 246 -20.76 -16.99 -27.97
C GLN A 246 -19.90 -17.86 -27.05
N THR A 247 -19.18 -17.23 -26.11
CA THR A 247 -18.39 -17.96 -25.10
C THR A 247 -19.29 -18.72 -24.14
N LEU A 248 -20.38 -18.08 -23.68
CA LEU A 248 -21.38 -18.72 -22.84
C LEU A 248 -22.06 -19.91 -23.55
N ASP A 249 -22.40 -19.77 -24.83
CA ASP A 249 -23.05 -20.81 -25.63
C ASP A 249 -22.09 -21.97 -25.93
N ARG A 250 -20.83 -21.67 -26.26
CA ARG A 250 -19.82 -22.68 -26.58
C ARG A 250 -19.47 -23.58 -25.40
N TYR A 251 -19.28 -23.01 -24.22
CA TYR A 251 -18.81 -23.76 -23.05
C TYR A 251 -19.96 -24.14 -22.11
N GLY A 252 -21.06 -23.39 -22.12
CA GLY A 252 -22.15 -23.56 -21.17
C GLY A 252 -21.78 -23.09 -19.75
N VAL A 253 -22.81 -22.80 -18.96
CA VAL A 253 -22.67 -22.28 -17.59
C VAL A 253 -21.89 -23.22 -16.68
N GLN A 254 -22.10 -24.54 -16.83
CA GLN A 254 -21.46 -25.54 -15.96
C GLN A 254 -19.96 -25.66 -16.22
N ALA A 255 -19.53 -25.71 -17.48
CA ALA A 255 -18.10 -25.82 -17.78
C ALA A 255 -17.36 -24.52 -17.42
N ILE A 256 -17.98 -23.36 -17.65
CA ILE A 256 -17.42 -22.07 -17.19
C ILE A 256 -17.26 -22.08 -15.67
N ARG A 257 -18.30 -22.48 -14.92
CA ARG A 257 -18.21 -22.58 -13.46
C ARG A 257 -17.08 -23.50 -13.00
N GLN A 258 -16.93 -24.67 -13.64
CA GLN A 258 -15.84 -25.60 -13.34
C GLN A 258 -14.47 -25.00 -13.66
N GLY A 259 -14.32 -24.34 -14.80
CA GLY A 259 -13.09 -23.64 -15.19
C GLY A 259 -12.72 -22.52 -14.22
N LEU A 260 -13.70 -21.72 -13.77
CA LEU A 260 -13.49 -20.69 -12.75
C LEU A 260 -13.04 -21.33 -11.42
N GLN A 261 -13.65 -22.44 -11.02
CA GLN A 261 -13.24 -23.16 -9.82
C GLN A 261 -11.81 -23.74 -9.93
N GLY A 262 -11.42 -24.21 -11.12
CA GLY A 262 -10.05 -24.63 -11.43
C GLY A 262 -9.05 -23.47 -11.29
N ALA A 263 -9.36 -22.32 -11.92
CA ALA A 263 -8.52 -21.14 -11.84
C ALA A 263 -8.33 -20.61 -10.40
N LEU A 264 -9.36 -20.68 -9.55
CA LEU A 264 -9.21 -20.38 -8.11
C LEU A 264 -8.24 -21.35 -7.43
N THR A 265 -8.37 -22.64 -7.73
CA THR A 265 -7.57 -23.70 -7.11
C THR A 265 -6.11 -23.56 -7.49
N GLU A 266 -5.81 -23.24 -8.75
CA GLU A 266 -4.45 -22.97 -9.24
C GLU A 266 -3.88 -21.67 -8.67
N SER A 267 -4.68 -20.59 -8.61
CA SER A 267 -4.26 -19.29 -8.08
C SER A 267 -4.07 -19.28 -6.55
N THR A 268 -4.72 -20.20 -5.82
CA THR A 268 -4.61 -20.35 -4.36
C THR A 268 -3.74 -21.53 -3.93
N GLY A 269 -3.39 -22.40 -4.88
CA GLY A 269 -2.33 -23.37 -4.75
C GLY A 269 -1.03 -22.62 -4.54
N THR A 270 -0.38 -22.82 -3.40
CA THR A 270 1.00 -22.37 -3.25
C THR A 270 1.78 -23.07 -4.36
N HIS A 271 2.22 -22.32 -5.38
CA HIS A 271 3.35 -22.71 -6.19
C HIS A 271 4.47 -22.99 -5.18
N ARG A 272 4.63 -24.27 -4.81
CA ARG A 272 5.85 -24.72 -4.18
C ARG A 272 6.91 -24.41 -5.22
N PRO A 273 7.93 -23.59 -4.91
CA PRO A 273 9.07 -23.51 -5.81
C PRO A 273 9.56 -24.94 -5.98
N ASP A 274 9.55 -25.40 -7.23
CA ASP A 274 9.99 -26.72 -7.59
C ASP A 274 11.40 -26.90 -7.03
N ARG A 275 11.59 -27.94 -6.19
CA ARG A 275 12.87 -28.17 -5.49
C ARG A 275 13.92 -28.81 -6.39
N HIS A 276 13.67 -28.86 -7.68
CA HIS A 276 14.54 -29.48 -8.64
C HIS A 276 15.01 -28.41 -9.61
N HIS A 277 16.15 -27.79 -9.30
CA HIS A 277 17.26 -27.51 -10.23
C HIS A 277 18.48 -26.99 -9.44
N THR A 278 19.34 -27.95 -9.12
CA THR A 278 20.81 -27.92 -9.29
C THR A 278 21.61 -26.66 -8.89
N GLY A 279 22.40 -26.82 -7.82
CA GLY A 279 23.86 -26.69 -7.95
C GLY A 279 24.49 -25.34 -7.58
N ALA A 280 24.76 -25.13 -6.28
CA ALA A 280 26.02 -24.55 -5.78
C ALA A 280 26.00 -24.54 -4.25
N ARG A 281 26.58 -25.58 -3.63
CA ARG A 281 26.95 -25.53 -2.21
C ARG A 281 28.13 -24.57 -2.06
N PRO A 282 28.10 -23.54 -1.20
CA PRO A 282 29.34 -22.89 -0.81
C PRO A 282 30.17 -23.88 0.03
N ARG A 283 31.35 -24.22 -0.50
CA ARG A 283 32.38 -24.99 0.18
C ARG A 283 32.72 -24.31 1.51
N ARG A 284 32.43 -25.01 2.61
CA ARG A 284 32.88 -24.68 3.96
C ARG A 284 34.40 -24.97 4.02
N PRO A 285 35.28 -24.01 4.35
CA PRO A 285 36.68 -24.35 4.59
C PRO A 285 36.78 -25.19 5.87
N GLN A 286 37.38 -26.38 5.73
CA GLN A 286 37.79 -27.24 6.84
C GLN A 286 39.21 -26.92 7.28
N ARG A 287 39.44 -27.13 8.59
CA ARG A 287 40.71 -27.22 9.35
C ARG A 287 41.36 -25.88 9.72
N SER A 288 41.80 -25.69 10.97
CA SER A 288 42.65 -26.62 11.74
C SER A 288 42.31 -26.76 13.23
N LEU A 289 42.52 -27.98 13.74
CA LEU A 289 42.58 -28.38 15.16
C LEU A 289 44.01 -28.10 15.68
N LEU A 290 44.21 -27.47 16.85
CA LEU A 290 44.63 -28.02 18.17
C LEU A 290 45.43 -26.88 18.91
N PRO A 291 45.78 -26.94 20.23
CA PRO A 291 45.40 -27.86 21.30
C PRO A 291 44.90 -27.18 22.63
N THR A 292 44.41 -28.04 23.52
CA THR A 292 44.15 -27.97 24.99
C THR A 292 45.11 -27.11 25.84
N SER A 293 44.64 -26.16 26.69
CA SER A 293 44.23 -26.26 28.13
C SER A 293 45.14 -25.35 29.01
N PRO A 294 44.90 -25.05 30.32
CA PRO A 294 43.68 -25.08 31.14
C PRO A 294 43.48 -23.83 32.08
N THR A 295 42.42 -23.90 32.89
CA THR A 295 42.15 -23.19 34.17
C THR A 295 41.40 -21.86 34.12
N GLY A 296 40.35 -21.74 34.96
CA GLY A 296 39.78 -20.43 35.29
C GLY A 296 38.31 -20.35 35.68
N ARG A 297 37.92 -21.02 36.78
CA ARG A 297 36.85 -20.61 37.70
C ARG A 297 35.41 -20.41 37.17
N THR A 298 34.60 -21.39 37.57
CA THR A 298 33.18 -21.29 37.90
C THR A 298 32.83 -20.08 38.77
N ARG A 299 31.87 -19.26 38.33
CA ARG A 299 30.90 -18.59 39.24
C ARG A 299 29.52 -18.55 38.59
N ARG A 300 28.72 -19.57 38.92
CA ARG A 300 27.26 -19.58 38.81
C ARG A 300 26.71 -18.50 39.74
N CYS A 301 26.13 -17.45 39.19
CA CYS A 301 25.13 -16.66 39.91
C CYS A 301 23.76 -17.11 39.42
N GLN A 302 23.17 -18.06 40.16
CA GLN A 302 21.76 -18.39 40.07
C GLN A 302 20.96 -17.16 40.53
N ARG A 303 20.33 -16.44 39.59
CA ARG A 303 19.32 -15.44 39.94
C ARG A 303 18.00 -16.15 40.14
N ALA A 304 17.58 -16.21 41.41
CA ALA A 304 16.27 -16.63 41.85
C ALA A 304 15.16 -15.87 41.10
N ARG A 305 14.26 -16.63 40.47
CA ARG A 305 12.96 -16.15 40.01
C ARG A 305 12.10 -15.89 41.25
N ARG A 306 11.78 -14.63 41.53
CA ARG A 306 10.66 -14.31 42.41
C ARG A 306 9.38 -14.36 41.59
N THR A 307 8.59 -15.40 41.85
CA THR A 307 7.17 -15.49 41.57
C THR A 307 6.42 -14.59 42.54
N THR A 308 5.78 -13.53 42.05
CA THR A 308 4.76 -12.80 42.80
C THR A 308 3.39 -13.11 42.21
N GLY A 309 2.64 -13.85 43.02
CA GLY A 309 1.18 -13.89 43.19
C GLY A 309 0.31 -13.35 42.07
N MET A 310 -0.41 -14.27 41.44
CA MET A 310 -1.71 -14.00 40.84
C MET A 310 -2.74 -13.86 41.96
N SER A 311 -3.44 -12.73 42.01
CA SER A 311 -4.74 -12.62 42.66
C SER A 311 -5.78 -12.46 41.55
N HIS A 312 -6.66 -13.45 41.50
CA HIS A 312 -7.91 -13.41 40.77
C HIS A 312 -8.90 -12.57 41.56
N ASP A 313 -9.65 -11.71 40.87
CA ASP A 313 -11.03 -11.41 41.26
C ASP A 313 -11.88 -11.18 39.99
N PRO A 314 -13.09 -11.76 39.92
CA PRO A 314 -14.05 -11.58 38.83
C PRO A 314 -14.93 -10.35 39.07
N THR A 315 -15.43 -9.64 38.05
CA THR A 315 -16.82 -9.62 37.50
C THR A 315 -17.05 -8.18 36.93
N PRO A 316 -18.15 -7.76 36.26
CA PRO A 316 -19.09 -8.36 35.28
C PRO A 316 -19.10 -7.63 33.90
N PRO A 317 -19.95 -8.06 32.92
CA PRO A 317 -19.95 -7.54 31.57
C PRO A 317 -20.78 -6.24 31.44
N GLY A 318 -20.18 -5.20 30.88
CA GLY A 318 -20.83 -3.93 30.57
C GLY A 318 -20.52 -3.49 29.15
N THR A 319 -21.55 -3.47 28.32
CA THR A 319 -21.69 -2.87 26.99
C THR A 319 -20.94 -1.54 26.84
N GLY A 320 -19.93 -1.51 25.96
CA GLY A 320 -19.15 -0.32 25.61
C GLY A 320 -19.12 -0.10 24.11
N SER A 321 -20.14 0.60 23.63
CA SER A 321 -20.19 1.27 22.32
C SER A 321 -18.92 2.10 22.07
N TRP A 322 -18.32 1.96 20.89
CA TRP A 322 -17.21 2.81 20.44
C TRP A 322 -17.78 4.11 19.87
N PRO A 323 -17.42 5.30 20.40
CA PRO A 323 -17.85 6.55 19.80
C PRO A 323 -17.11 6.78 18.48
N VAL A 324 -17.91 6.96 17.42
CA VAL A 324 -17.52 7.50 16.12
C VAL A 324 -17.10 8.95 16.32
N PRO A 325 -15.96 9.42 15.76
CA PRO A 325 -15.63 10.83 15.79
C PRO A 325 -16.61 11.62 14.90
N SER A 326 -17.37 12.52 15.52
CA SER A 326 -18.27 13.46 14.87
C SER A 326 -17.49 14.42 13.98
N THR A 327 -17.81 14.42 12.69
CA THR A 327 -17.48 15.50 11.76
C THR A 327 -18.47 16.65 11.98
N THR A 328 -18.03 17.72 12.63
CA THR A 328 -18.69 19.03 12.49
C THR A 328 -18.10 19.77 11.29
N PRO A 329 -18.94 20.40 10.45
CA PRO A 329 -18.50 21.23 9.35
C PRO A 329 -18.10 22.62 9.88
N ASP A 330 -16.92 23.09 9.48
CA ASP A 330 -16.49 24.47 9.70
C ASP A 330 -16.89 25.30 8.48
N GLU A 331 -18.08 25.88 8.54
CA GLU A 331 -18.53 26.97 7.69
C GLU A 331 -18.38 28.29 8.46
N THR A 332 -17.34 29.07 8.16
CA THR A 332 -17.45 30.52 7.97
C THR A 332 -16.11 31.07 7.48
N ARG A 333 -15.97 31.23 6.16
CA ARG A 333 -14.93 32.08 5.59
C ARG A 333 -15.60 33.21 4.83
N THR A 334 -15.68 34.35 5.51
CA THR A 334 -16.14 35.64 4.99
C THR A 334 -15.20 36.12 3.89
N ALA A 335 -15.78 36.49 2.74
CA ALA A 335 -15.07 37.13 1.64
C ALA A 335 -14.74 38.60 2.00
N PRO A 336 -13.55 39.12 1.67
CA PRO A 336 -13.33 40.56 1.65
C PRO A 336 -13.79 41.16 0.32
N ALA A 337 -14.46 42.30 0.46
CA ALA A 337 -15.07 43.10 -0.58
C ALA A 337 -14.07 43.74 -1.55
N ALA A 338 -14.62 44.10 -2.71
CA ALA A 338 -14.01 44.90 -3.75
C ALA A 338 -13.54 46.27 -3.26
N GLY A 339 -12.42 46.74 -3.80
CA GLY A 339 -11.88 48.08 -3.55
C GLY A 339 -10.76 48.43 -4.52
N THR A 340 -11.15 48.96 -5.68
CA THR A 340 -10.51 50.05 -6.45
C THR A 340 -8.99 50.14 -6.58
N THR A 341 -8.57 50.06 -7.85
CA THR A 341 -7.33 50.54 -8.49
C THR A 341 -6.96 51.99 -8.15
N PRO A 342 -5.67 52.35 -8.35
CA PRO A 342 -5.42 53.38 -9.37
C PRO A 342 -4.31 53.04 -10.35
N GLU A 343 -4.44 53.69 -11.51
CA GLU A 343 -3.59 53.68 -12.70
C GLU A 343 -2.12 54.03 -12.45
N ARG A 344 -1.22 53.42 -13.24
CA ARG A 344 -0.18 54.21 -13.92
C ARG A 344 0.27 53.60 -15.25
N ARG A 345 0.24 54.51 -16.22
CA ARG A 345 0.52 54.52 -17.65
C ARG A 345 1.87 53.99 -18.18
N ASP A 346 1.75 53.49 -19.42
CA ASP A 346 2.61 53.64 -20.62
C ASP A 346 4.00 52.98 -20.71
N ALA A 347 4.18 52.01 -21.65
CA ALA A 347 4.68 52.28 -23.01
C ALA A 347 5.11 51.01 -23.82
N HIS A 348 4.49 50.89 -25.01
CA HIS A 348 5.01 50.40 -26.31
C HIS A 348 5.18 48.90 -26.69
N PRO A 349 5.04 48.58 -28.00
CA PRO A 349 4.50 47.31 -28.52
C PRO A 349 5.50 46.51 -29.35
N GLY A 350 5.31 45.19 -29.40
CA GLY A 350 6.07 44.28 -30.26
C GLY A 350 5.13 43.32 -30.99
N LEU A 351 4.99 43.56 -32.29
CA LEU A 351 4.37 42.71 -33.30
C LEU A 351 4.80 41.24 -33.20
N LEU A 352 3.85 40.30 -33.37
CA LEU A 352 4.01 39.22 -34.33
C LEU A 352 2.66 38.59 -34.71
N THR A 353 2.50 38.45 -36.01
CA THR A 353 1.34 38.08 -36.80
C THR A 353 0.97 36.59 -36.68
N LYS A 354 -0.35 36.30 -36.69
CA LYS A 354 -0.91 35.00 -37.06
C LYS A 354 -1.11 34.98 -38.58
N PRO A 355 -0.91 33.84 -39.26
CA PRO A 355 -1.60 33.58 -40.50
C PRO A 355 -2.80 32.65 -40.28
N ASP A 356 -3.96 33.15 -40.70
CA ASP A 356 -5.11 32.37 -41.12
C ASP A 356 -4.75 31.51 -42.35
N THR A 357 -5.18 30.26 -42.37
CA THR A 357 -5.32 29.52 -43.64
C THR A 357 -6.37 28.41 -43.53
N LYS A 358 -7.53 28.71 -44.08
CA LYS A 358 -8.45 27.84 -44.84
C LYS A 358 -9.01 28.74 -45.97
N PRO A 359 -9.49 28.23 -47.13
CA PRO A 359 -10.01 26.88 -47.39
C PRO A 359 -9.46 26.25 -48.69
N ASP A 360 -9.80 25.00 -49.01
CA ASP A 360 -10.60 24.75 -50.22
C ASP A 360 -11.12 23.32 -50.37
N LEU A 361 -12.24 23.27 -51.10
CA LEU A 361 -13.09 22.15 -51.46
C LEU A 361 -12.62 21.43 -52.75
N PHE A 362 -13.15 20.22 -52.94
CA PHE A 362 -13.22 19.42 -54.20
C PHE A 362 -11.91 18.85 -54.80
N ASN A 363 -11.77 17.52 -54.78
CA ASN A 363 -12.20 16.68 -55.91
C ASN A 363 -12.11 15.17 -55.62
N ARG A 364 -13.11 14.44 -56.14
CA ARG A 364 -13.19 12.98 -56.35
C ARG A 364 -12.47 12.60 -57.67
N PRO A 365 -12.18 11.32 -57.97
CA PRO A 365 -13.18 10.26 -58.19
C PRO A 365 -13.49 9.37 -56.98
#